data_AF-A0A3G9J702-F1
#
_entry.id   AF-A0A3G9J702-F1
#
_cell.length_a   1.000
_cell.length_b   1.000
_cell.length_c   1.000
_cell.angle_alpha   90.00
_cell.angle_beta   90.00
_cell.angle_gamma   90.00
#
_symmetry.space_group_name_H-M   'P 1'
#
loop_
_entity.id
_entity.type
_entity.pdbx_description
1 polymer ?
#
loop_
_entity_poly.entity_id
_entity_poly.type
_entity_poly.pdbx_seq_one_letter_code
_entity_poly.pdbx_strand_id
1 'polypeptide(L)'
;MKKLIILGMAILICGCSHHVVERDIQPSGKEETVFEASIPYPLVKWNDRIYRITQTKITNVDKEIGEITTQSMNEIAETPNNFSTTFAKGSKLYSIIGMDTKEAIAVKISEDEYIKVITPSNE
;
A
#
# COMPACT_ATOMS: atom_id res chain seq x y z
N MET A 1 27.60 40.43 50.71
CA MET A 1 27.93 41.33 49.59
C MET A 1 28.42 40.49 48.42
N LYS A 2 27.88 40.75 47.23
CA LYS A 2 28.27 40.32 45.87
C LYS A 2 29.72 39.80 45.76
N LYS A 3 30.06 38.78 44.97
CA LYS A 3 29.80 38.67 43.52
C LYS A 3 29.83 37.20 43.05
N LEU A 4 28.81 36.84 42.27
CA LEU A 4 28.87 35.80 41.24
C LEU A 4 29.87 36.23 40.16
N ILE A 5 30.75 35.34 39.72
CA ILE A 5 31.34 35.40 38.37
C ILE A 5 31.28 33.98 37.79
N ILE A 6 30.43 33.82 36.77
CA ILE A 6 30.31 32.65 35.90
C ILE A 6 31.30 32.87 34.75
N LEU A 7 32.22 31.93 34.54
CA LEU A 7 33.07 31.81 33.36
C LEU A 7 33.73 30.42 33.45
N GLY A 8 33.75 29.53 32.47
CA GLY A 8 33.22 29.49 31.13
C GLY A 8 33.34 28.02 30.68
N MET A 9 32.46 27.64 29.77
CA MET A 9 32.41 26.37 29.06
C MET A 9 33.80 25.93 28.55
N ALA A 10 34.27 24.77 29.02
CA ALA A 10 35.37 24.03 28.42
C ALA A 10 34.88 22.60 28.14
N ILE A 11 34.47 22.37 26.89
CA ILE A 11 34.20 21.05 26.34
C ILE A 11 35.55 20.31 26.25
N LEU A 12 35.77 19.36 27.15
CA LEU A 12 36.88 18.41 27.05
C LEU A 12 36.42 17.18 26.26
N ILE A 13 36.77 17.22 24.99
CA ILE A 13 36.72 16.11 24.04
C ILE A 13 37.80 15.10 24.46
N CYS A 14 37.41 13.92 24.90
CA CYS A 14 38.26 12.74 25.12
C CYS A 14 37.31 11.54 25.04
N GLY A 15 37.45 10.54 24.20
CA GLY A 15 38.47 10.12 23.26
C GLY A 15 38.07 8.67 22.96
N CYS A 16 37.82 8.31 21.70
CA CYS A 16 37.47 6.93 21.37
C CYS A 16 38.70 6.05 21.61
N SER A 17 38.72 5.31 22.71
CA SER A 17 39.75 4.30 22.94
C SER A 17 39.53 3.16 21.95
N HIS A 18 40.49 2.99 21.05
CA HIS A 18 40.71 1.75 20.31
C HIS A 18 40.88 0.61 21.33
N HIS A 19 39.92 -0.32 21.41
CA HIS A 19 40.15 -1.59 22.07
C HIS A 19 40.28 -2.67 21.00
N VAL A 20 41.49 -3.23 20.92
CA VAL A 20 41.81 -4.38 20.08
C VAL A 20 41.09 -5.61 20.62
N VAL A 21 40.41 -6.28 19.70
CA VAL A 21 39.96 -7.67 19.64
C VAL A 21 40.35 -8.57 20.80
N GLU A 22 39.33 -9.09 21.49
CA GLU A 22 39.32 -10.49 21.95
C GLU A 22 38.07 -11.17 21.35
N ARG A 23 38.30 -12.31 20.71
CA ARG A 23 37.29 -13.15 20.08
C ARG A 23 36.62 -13.97 21.16
N ASP A 24 35.30 -13.91 21.23
CA ASP A 24 34.48 -15.02 21.71
C ASP A 24 33.19 -15.14 20.89
N ILE A 25 32.71 -16.39 20.81
CA ILE A 25 31.93 -17.02 19.75
C ILE A 25 30.40 -16.78 19.92
N GLN A 26 29.70 -16.35 18.84
CA GLN A 26 28.26 -16.51 18.45
C GLN A 26 27.11 -16.41 19.49
N PRO A 27 25.92 -15.83 19.13
CA PRO A 27 25.15 -16.25 17.96
C PRO A 27 24.73 -15.11 17.01
N SER A 28 24.57 -15.51 15.76
CA SER A 28 24.07 -14.73 14.62
C SER A 28 22.68 -14.17 14.90
N GLY A 29 22.63 -12.94 15.41
CA GLY A 29 21.47 -12.06 15.31
C GLY A 29 21.45 -11.50 13.90
N LYS A 30 20.51 -11.97 13.08
CA LYS A 30 20.22 -11.38 11.79
C LYS A 30 19.74 -9.96 12.09
N GLU A 31 20.53 -8.96 11.74
CA GLU A 31 20.07 -7.60 11.68
C GLU A 31 18.98 -7.57 10.58
N GLU A 32 17.72 -7.68 11.00
CA GLU A 32 16.59 -7.56 10.09
C GLU A 32 16.55 -6.11 9.64
N THR A 33 17.14 -5.86 8.47
CA THR A 33 16.87 -4.65 7.71
C THR A 33 15.37 -4.60 7.47
N VAL A 34 14.66 -3.81 8.26
CA VAL A 34 13.24 -3.53 8.04
C VAL A 34 13.19 -2.70 6.77
N PHE A 35 12.98 -3.38 5.64
CA PHE A 35 12.63 -2.72 4.40
C PHE A 35 11.27 -2.05 4.61
N GLU A 36 11.25 -0.72 4.70
CA GLU A 36 10.01 0.05 4.57
C GLU A 36 9.52 -0.07 3.12
N ALA A 37 8.91 -1.21 2.79
CA ALA A 37 8.27 -1.41 1.51
C ALA A 37 6.92 -0.69 1.50
N SER A 38 6.78 0.33 0.66
CA SER A 38 5.49 0.96 0.38
C SER A 38 4.69 0.07 -0.57
N ILE A 39 3.73 -0.69 -0.04
CA ILE A 39 2.79 -1.48 -0.85
C ILE A 39 1.74 -0.51 -1.44
N PRO A 40 1.44 -0.58 -2.76
CA PRO A 40 0.42 0.26 -3.36
C PRO A 40 -0.95 -0.03 -2.76
N TYR A 41 -1.77 1.01 -2.69
CA TYR A 41 -3.13 0.89 -2.19
C TYR A 41 -3.97 -0.05 -3.07
N PRO A 42 -4.70 -1.04 -2.49
CA PRO A 42 -5.52 -1.97 -3.27
C PRO A 42 -6.67 -1.29 -4.03
N LEU A 43 -6.62 -1.33 -5.35
CA LEU A 43 -7.59 -0.64 -6.19
C LEU A 43 -7.85 -1.29 -7.56
N VAL A 44 -8.91 -0.79 -8.18
CA VAL A 44 -9.25 -1.01 -9.60
C VAL A 44 -9.39 0.35 -10.26
N LYS A 45 -8.75 0.55 -11.41
CA LYS A 45 -9.08 1.63 -12.34
C LYS A 45 -10.04 1.07 -13.38
N TRP A 46 -11.15 1.76 -13.62
CA TRP A 46 -12.11 1.45 -14.68
C TRP A 46 -12.83 2.72 -15.14
N ASN A 47 -12.89 2.96 -16.45
CA ASN A 47 -13.64 4.06 -17.07
C ASN A 47 -13.35 5.44 -16.42
N ASP A 48 -12.06 5.82 -16.41
CA ASP A 48 -11.53 7.07 -15.83
C ASP A 48 -11.79 7.25 -14.32
N ARG A 49 -12.04 6.16 -13.59
CA ARG A 49 -12.30 6.18 -12.14
C ARG A 49 -11.42 5.19 -11.39
N ILE A 50 -11.12 5.54 -10.14
CA ILE A 50 -10.44 4.67 -9.19
C ILE A 50 -11.47 4.16 -8.18
N TYR A 51 -11.52 2.85 -8.02
CA TYR A 51 -12.36 2.14 -7.06
C TYR A 51 -11.47 1.50 -6.01
N ARG A 52 -11.84 1.68 -4.74
CA ARG A 52 -11.31 0.96 -3.60
C ARG A 52 -11.86 -0.46 -3.59
N ILE A 53 -10.98 -1.44 -3.41
CA ILE A 53 -11.37 -2.83 -3.22
C ILE A 53 -11.96 -3.00 -1.81
N THR A 54 -13.14 -3.63 -1.71
CA THR A 54 -13.75 -3.97 -0.43
C THR A 54 -13.59 -5.46 -0.12
N GLN A 55 -13.97 -5.88 1.09
CA GLN A 55 -14.08 -7.31 1.44
C GLN A 55 -15.51 -7.85 1.20
N THR A 56 -16.40 -7.05 0.62
CA THR A 56 -17.80 -7.40 0.44
C THR A 56 -17.97 -8.30 -0.77
N LYS A 57 -18.28 -9.57 -0.49
CA LYS A 57 -18.72 -10.54 -1.49
C LYS A 57 -20.19 -10.29 -1.85
N ILE A 58 -20.49 -10.33 -3.14
CA ILE A 58 -21.85 -10.17 -3.66
C ILE A 58 -22.11 -11.20 -4.77
N THR A 59 -23.39 -11.47 -5.00
CA THR A 59 -23.88 -12.30 -6.12
C THR A 59 -24.83 -11.53 -7.05
N ASN A 60 -25.34 -10.38 -6.59
CA ASN A 60 -26.34 -9.58 -7.30
C ASN A 60 -25.69 -8.65 -8.34
N VAL A 61 -25.33 -9.20 -9.50
CA VAL A 61 -24.74 -8.48 -10.64
C VAL A 61 -25.71 -8.46 -11.83
N ASP A 62 -25.57 -7.45 -12.70
CA ASP A 62 -26.37 -7.32 -13.92
C ASP A 62 -25.60 -7.89 -15.12
N LYS A 63 -24.79 -7.06 -15.79
CA LYS A 63 -24.06 -7.43 -17.01
C LYS A 63 -22.56 -7.18 -16.90
N GLU A 64 -21.79 -7.93 -17.70
CA GLU A 64 -20.36 -7.68 -17.93
C GLU A 64 -20.19 -6.29 -18.56
N ILE A 65 -19.28 -5.50 -18.02
CA ILE A 65 -18.97 -4.13 -18.46
C ILE A 65 -17.50 -3.95 -18.86
N GLY A 66 -16.69 -5.00 -18.72
CA GLY A 66 -15.30 -5.00 -19.14
C GLY A 66 -14.46 -6.07 -18.47
N GLU A 67 -13.15 -5.87 -18.55
CA GLU A 67 -12.14 -6.81 -18.08
C GLU A 67 -10.88 -6.04 -17.67
N ILE A 68 -10.18 -6.52 -16.64
CA ILE A 68 -8.84 -6.05 -16.28
C ILE A 68 -7.84 -6.44 -17.36
N THR A 69 -7.20 -5.45 -17.99
CA THR A 69 -6.20 -5.69 -19.03
C THR A 69 -4.77 -5.67 -18.50
N THR A 70 -4.55 -5.02 -17.35
CA THR A 70 -3.23 -4.86 -16.73
C THR A 70 -3.30 -5.04 -15.21
N GLN A 71 -2.42 -5.88 -14.67
CA GLN A 71 -2.18 -5.98 -13.24
C GLN A 71 -0.73 -5.57 -12.94
N SER A 72 -0.53 -4.62 -12.02
CA SER A 72 0.81 -4.18 -11.60
C SER A 72 0.75 -3.41 -10.27
N MET A 73 1.90 -3.28 -9.61
CA MET A 73 2.09 -2.50 -8.38
C MET A 73 2.72 -1.11 -8.63
N ASN A 74 2.92 -0.73 -9.90
CA ASN A 74 3.54 0.54 -10.30
C ASN A 74 2.59 1.74 -10.13
N GLU A 75 3.12 2.95 -10.34
CA GLU A 75 2.37 4.21 -10.25
C GLU A 75 1.10 4.20 -11.10
N ILE A 76 -0.03 4.56 -10.48
CA ILE A 76 -1.36 4.46 -11.09
C ILE A 76 -1.58 5.50 -12.19
N ALA A 77 -0.90 6.64 -12.15
CA ALA A 77 -1.09 7.74 -13.08
C ALA A 77 -0.87 7.32 -14.54
N GLU A 78 0.14 6.48 -14.79
CA GLU A 78 0.51 6.00 -16.13
C GLU A 78 -0.21 4.70 -16.53
N THR A 79 -1.09 4.16 -15.69
CA THR A 79 -1.79 2.90 -15.96
C THR A 79 -3.01 3.07 -16.85
N PRO A 80 -3.33 2.07 -17.70
CA PRO A 80 -4.52 2.11 -18.53
C PRO A 80 -5.80 2.11 -17.68
N ASN A 81 -6.90 2.53 -18.28
CA ASN A 81 -8.17 2.61 -17.58
C ASN A 81 -8.70 1.28 -17.06
N ASN A 82 -8.23 0.12 -17.51
CA ASN A 82 -8.69 -1.19 -17.04
C ASN A 82 -7.56 -1.90 -16.26
N PHE A 83 -7.24 -1.35 -15.10
CA PHE A 83 -6.06 -1.72 -14.32
C PHE A 83 -6.44 -2.20 -12.91
N SER A 84 -5.64 -3.09 -12.33
CA SER A 84 -5.75 -3.41 -10.90
C SER A 84 -4.38 -3.65 -10.25
N THR A 85 -4.28 -3.36 -8.97
CA THR A 85 -3.15 -3.76 -8.13
C THR A 85 -3.28 -5.19 -7.61
N THR A 86 -4.48 -5.77 -7.68
CA THR A 86 -4.83 -7.00 -6.95
C THR A 86 -5.41 -8.07 -7.87
N PHE A 87 -6.34 -7.71 -8.76
CA PHE A 87 -6.99 -8.67 -9.63
C PHE A 87 -6.18 -8.93 -10.89
N ALA A 88 -6.09 -10.20 -11.28
CA ALA A 88 -5.30 -10.62 -12.43
C ALA A 88 -5.86 -10.06 -13.75
N LYS A 89 -4.98 -9.96 -14.76
CA LYS A 89 -5.42 -9.76 -16.15
C LYS A 89 -6.42 -10.85 -16.53
N GLY A 90 -7.53 -10.47 -17.16
CA GLY A 90 -8.62 -11.40 -17.48
C GLY A 90 -9.78 -11.36 -16.48
N SER A 91 -9.60 -10.76 -15.29
CA SER A 91 -10.69 -10.61 -14.33
C SER A 91 -11.83 -9.77 -14.91
N LYS A 92 -13.02 -10.35 -14.94
CA LYS A 92 -14.22 -9.74 -15.52
C LYS A 92 -14.84 -8.72 -14.57
N LEU A 93 -15.30 -7.61 -15.13
CA LEU A 93 -15.95 -6.51 -14.43
C LEU A 93 -17.45 -6.53 -14.74
N TYR A 94 -18.27 -6.32 -13.73
CA TYR A 94 -19.73 -6.34 -13.85
C TYR A 94 -20.35 -5.10 -13.22
N SER A 95 -21.49 -4.69 -13.77
CA SER A 95 -22.39 -3.75 -13.12
C SER A 95 -23.17 -4.45 -12.00
N ILE A 96 -23.59 -3.69 -10.98
CA ILE A 96 -24.35 -4.20 -9.83
C ILE A 96 -25.81 -3.75 -9.98
N ILE A 97 -26.76 -4.65 -9.76
CA ILE A 97 -28.18 -4.35 -9.89
C ILE A 97 -28.56 -3.23 -8.90
N GLY A 98 -29.17 -2.16 -9.42
CA GLY A 98 -29.63 -1.03 -8.63
C GLY A 98 -28.54 -0.04 -8.18
N MET A 99 -27.32 -0.10 -8.75
CA MET A 99 -26.22 0.79 -8.41
C MET A 99 -25.63 1.43 -9.68
N ASP A 100 -25.32 2.72 -9.64
CA ASP A 100 -24.62 3.39 -10.73
C ASP A 100 -23.15 2.91 -10.76
N THR A 101 -22.62 2.63 -11.95
CA THR A 101 -21.24 2.16 -12.09
C THR A 101 -20.22 3.19 -11.62
N LYS A 102 -20.57 4.47 -11.54
CA LYS A 102 -19.76 5.54 -10.94
C LYS A 102 -19.62 5.41 -9.42
N GLU A 103 -20.51 4.68 -8.76
CA GLU A 103 -20.49 4.45 -7.31
C GLU A 103 -19.84 3.12 -6.96
N ALA A 104 -20.22 2.05 -7.68
CA ALA A 104 -19.62 0.74 -7.49
C ALA A 104 -19.73 -0.15 -8.72
N ILE A 105 -18.78 -1.08 -8.82
CA ILE A 105 -18.80 -2.19 -9.76
C ILE A 105 -18.41 -3.49 -9.04
N ALA A 106 -18.51 -4.61 -9.72
CA ALA A 106 -18.14 -5.92 -9.20
C ALA A 106 -16.99 -6.52 -10.01
N VAL A 107 -16.04 -7.19 -9.34
CA VAL A 107 -14.98 -7.98 -9.99
C VAL A 107 -15.24 -9.45 -9.73
N LYS A 108 -15.31 -10.26 -10.77
CA LYS A 108 -15.52 -11.71 -10.65
C LYS A 108 -14.27 -12.38 -10.09
N ILE A 109 -14.44 -13.18 -9.03
CA ILE A 109 -13.34 -13.93 -8.39
C ILE A 109 -13.50 -15.44 -8.51
N SER A 110 -14.72 -15.95 -8.68
CA SER A 110 -15.00 -17.35 -8.96
C SER A 110 -16.35 -17.49 -9.68
N GLU A 111 -16.84 -18.71 -9.89
CA GLU A 111 -18.18 -18.93 -10.46
C GLU A 111 -19.24 -18.35 -9.51
N ASP A 112 -20.08 -17.45 -10.05
CA ASP A 112 -21.12 -16.71 -9.32
C ASP A 112 -20.69 -15.92 -8.08
N GLU A 113 -19.38 -15.70 -7.89
CA GLU A 113 -18.84 -14.93 -6.76
C GLU A 113 -18.07 -13.69 -7.23
N TYR A 114 -18.42 -12.55 -6.65
CA TYR A 114 -17.87 -11.26 -7.02
C TYR A 114 -17.47 -10.45 -5.79
N ILE A 115 -16.42 -9.63 -5.93
CA ILE A 115 -16.05 -8.62 -4.94
C ILE A 115 -16.57 -7.26 -5.38
N LYS A 116 -17.30 -6.57 -4.49
CA LYS A 116 -17.70 -5.18 -4.70
C LYS A 116 -16.49 -4.26 -4.58
N VAL A 117 -16.35 -3.33 -5.50
CA VAL A 117 -15.38 -2.23 -5.42
C VAL A 117 -16.13 -0.91 -5.54
N ILE A 118 -15.73 0.10 -4.77
CA ILE A 118 -16.49 1.35 -4.60
C ILE A 118 -15.62 2.57 -4.87
N THR A 119 -16.18 3.62 -5.45
CA THR A 119 -15.47 4.89 -5.51
C THR A 119 -15.30 5.47 -4.09
N PRO A 120 -14.15 6.08 -3.77
CA PRO A 120 -14.00 6.84 -2.53
C PRO A 120 -15.00 7.99 -2.53
N SER A 121 -15.82 8.11 -1.48
CA SER A 121 -16.65 9.29 -1.27
C SER A 121 -15.75 10.46 -0.89
N ASN A 122 -15.94 11.61 -1.55
CA ASN A 122 -15.42 12.88 -1.04
C ASN A 122 -16.36 13.28 0.11
N GLU A 123 -15.98 12.95 1.35
CA GLU A 123 -16.61 13.54 2.54
C GLU A 123 -16.21 15.00 2.71
#